data_AF-A0A7S2LJS8-F1
#
_entry.id   AF-A0A7S2LJS8-F1
#
_cell.length_a   1.000
_cell.length_b   1.000
_cell.length_c   1.000
_cell.angle_alpha   90.00
_cell.angle_beta   90.00
_cell.angle_gamma   90.00
#
_symmetry.space_group_name_H-M   'P 1'
#
loop_
_entity.id
_entity.type
_entity.pdbx_description
1 polymer ?
#
loop_
_entity_poly.entity_id
_entity_poly.type
_entity_poly.pdbx_seq_one_letter_code
_entity_poly.pdbx_strand_id
1 'polypeptide(L)'
;MLFFGLVLLQPILLCAKLDQMLEQNGGSLENASWVALCVPFWLYALFFGVLLIIGKALLPLLQWIAFVAGVLFLTMKFDNVLPWKYSVVFIPFYFWIFFRAFEARKQKVKANADMEKMVTIEYLEKYVINEKKQDEEGNDIEAQQMHRTYNDLSTEEKDEINEQYIIVHVPSKASAPRETESEENDMEDELERIERSPEYQEAVARHEDADKTFTRIIVPEIPLLVLVIVQLDMGKNWNWGLTFLPLWIALFMQCCGGCYGFCCEASLAHIEVQEEMAEHFEKQKEAKGAQKGEDDKGNSNEKNESDGEAGGEAPTKTDKVTADNVGSEGKADIDTTVTAEPVTEAQLADDAIEAEVSAMGVKAIREELESYGISTTVFVEKSEFVAALVKARKEGKTPIQKKSEDTVDEDDDIDIDEDFQMDEDAFHYYQQAEQEAESKATEAQSKAIASFCSIIFQTIIAVLFVVKLNRSYANEDEIVVDGGSSYSAFWILFPIFLIAGIIVCCFLAPYVALEILTKPCLTKVETVQMRIATKQRMEHHHLQKVSTLAYPLHQCRRQHRQKRRL
;
A
#
# COMPACT_ATOMS: atom_id res chain seq x y z
N MET A 1 -12.49 -31.10 2.39
CA MET A 1 -13.57 -30.59 3.27
C MET A 1 -13.70 -31.36 4.59
N LEU A 2 -13.88 -32.69 4.59
CA LEU A 2 -14.03 -33.48 5.84
C LEU A 2 -12.87 -33.27 6.85
N PHE A 3 -11.63 -33.30 6.37
CA PHE A 3 -10.46 -33.04 7.22
C PHE A 3 -10.48 -31.64 7.87
N PHE A 4 -10.77 -30.60 7.09
CA PHE A 4 -10.90 -29.23 7.60
C PHE A 4 -12.08 -29.11 8.58
N GLY A 5 -13.20 -29.79 8.32
CA GLY A 5 -14.32 -29.87 9.25
C GLY A 5 -13.93 -30.49 10.59
N LEU A 6 -13.11 -31.55 10.60
CA LEU A 6 -12.60 -32.17 11.82
C LEU A 6 -11.62 -31.26 12.57
N VAL A 7 -10.74 -30.54 11.87
CA VAL A 7 -9.81 -29.57 12.48
C VAL A 7 -10.60 -28.41 13.12
N LEU A 8 -11.62 -27.90 12.45
CA LEU A 8 -12.50 -26.84 12.97
C LEU A 8 -13.35 -27.31 14.16
N LEU A 9 -13.65 -28.61 14.26
CA LEU A 9 -14.39 -29.19 15.38
C LEU A 9 -13.51 -29.34 16.63
N GLN A 10 -12.19 -29.36 16.50
CA GLN A 10 -11.29 -29.64 17.64
C GLN A 10 -11.42 -28.67 18.81
N PRO A 11 -11.47 -27.33 18.63
CA PRO A 11 -11.66 -26.41 19.75
C PRO A 11 -12.95 -26.70 20.52
N ILE A 12 -14.01 -27.09 19.80
CA ILE A 12 -15.31 -27.43 20.40
C ILE A 12 -15.18 -28.71 21.23
N LEU A 13 -14.53 -29.75 20.70
CA LEU A 13 -14.29 -31.00 21.42
C LEU A 13 -13.40 -30.78 22.66
N LEU A 14 -12.39 -29.93 22.54
CA LEU A 14 -11.46 -29.59 23.62
C LEU A 14 -12.20 -28.86 24.74
N CYS A 15 -13.03 -27.87 24.40
CA CYS A 15 -13.91 -27.19 25.35
C CYS A 15 -14.94 -28.14 25.97
N ALA A 16 -15.57 -29.03 25.19
CA ALA A 16 -16.56 -29.98 25.69
C ALA A 16 -15.94 -31.00 26.66
N LYS A 17 -14.75 -31.52 26.35
CA LYS A 17 -14.03 -32.40 27.26
C LYS A 17 -13.59 -31.67 28.52
N LEU A 18 -13.06 -30.46 28.37
CA LEU A 18 -12.68 -29.64 29.51
C LEU A 18 -13.90 -29.37 30.40
N ASP A 19 -15.07 -29.09 29.83
CA ASP A 19 -16.32 -28.95 30.59
C ASP A 19 -16.66 -30.20 31.41
N GLN A 20 -16.65 -31.36 30.76
CA GLN A 20 -16.96 -32.63 31.42
C GLN A 20 -15.95 -33.05 32.49
N MET A 21 -14.68 -32.68 32.36
CA MET A 21 -13.68 -32.90 33.41
C MET A 21 -13.93 -32.03 34.65
N LEU A 22 -14.68 -30.94 34.51
CA LEU A 22 -14.94 -29.99 35.59
C LEU A 22 -16.28 -30.24 36.27
N GLU A 23 -17.21 -30.89 35.59
CA GLU A 23 -18.46 -31.32 36.17
C GLU A 23 -18.25 -32.62 36.97
N GLN A 24 -18.58 -32.60 38.26
CA GLN A 24 -18.46 -33.77 39.16
C GLN A 24 -19.30 -34.99 38.74
N ASN A 25 -20.19 -34.84 37.76
CA ASN A 25 -21.18 -35.86 37.40
C ASN A 25 -20.75 -36.81 36.27
N GLY A 26 -19.53 -36.65 35.73
CA GLY A 26 -18.93 -37.56 34.77
C GLY A 26 -19.67 -37.66 33.43
N GLY A 27 -19.13 -36.98 32.42
CA GLY A 27 -19.68 -37.01 31.06
C GLY A 27 -19.17 -38.19 30.21
N SER A 28 -19.81 -38.45 29.07
CA SER A 28 -19.42 -39.53 28.15
C SER A 28 -18.02 -39.39 27.55
N LEU A 29 -17.42 -38.20 27.56
CA LEU A 29 -16.05 -37.91 27.12
C LEU A 29 -15.03 -37.91 28.26
N GLU A 30 -15.44 -38.09 29.52
CA GLU A 30 -14.52 -38.12 30.67
C GLU A 30 -13.48 -39.24 30.51
N ASN A 31 -13.93 -40.41 30.03
CA ASN A 31 -13.06 -41.56 29.80
C ASN A 31 -12.23 -41.47 28.50
N ALA A 32 -12.48 -40.48 27.64
CA ALA A 32 -11.69 -40.32 26.42
C ALA A 32 -10.32 -39.75 26.77
N SER A 33 -9.21 -40.31 26.28
CA SER A 33 -7.87 -39.75 26.50
C SER A 33 -7.68 -38.43 25.75
N TRP A 34 -6.92 -37.49 26.30
CA TRP A 34 -6.60 -36.21 25.62
C TRP A 34 -5.84 -36.48 24.32
N VAL A 35 -4.99 -37.50 24.31
CA VAL A 35 -4.29 -37.96 23.11
C VAL A 35 -5.28 -38.37 22.01
N ALA A 36 -6.35 -39.12 22.34
CA ALA A 36 -7.36 -39.55 21.37
C ALA A 36 -8.19 -38.36 20.85
N LEU A 37 -8.53 -37.41 21.72
CA LEU A 37 -9.26 -36.20 21.33
C LEU A 37 -8.47 -35.34 20.33
N CYS A 38 -7.14 -35.34 20.45
CA CYS A 38 -6.23 -34.59 19.58
C CYS A 38 -5.85 -35.31 18.28
N VAL A 39 -6.45 -36.46 17.93
CA VAL A 39 -6.13 -37.21 16.69
C VAL A 39 -6.18 -36.36 15.41
N PRO A 40 -7.20 -35.51 15.16
CA PRO A 40 -7.20 -34.66 13.97
C PRO A 40 -5.99 -33.70 13.93
N PHE A 41 -5.58 -33.17 15.09
CA PHE A 41 -4.40 -32.33 15.24
C PHE A 41 -3.12 -33.12 14.94
N TRP A 42 -3.00 -34.36 15.43
CA TRP A 42 -1.83 -35.20 15.15
C TRP A 42 -1.69 -35.54 13.66
N LEU A 43 -2.81 -35.81 12.98
CA LEU A 43 -2.81 -36.04 11.53
C LEU A 43 -2.42 -34.78 10.76
N TYR A 44 -2.97 -33.63 11.13
CA TYR A 44 -2.55 -32.34 10.60
C TYR A 44 -1.06 -32.09 10.83
N ALA A 45 -0.59 -32.38 12.04
CA ALA A 45 0.78 -32.16 12.45
C ALA A 45 1.78 -32.98 11.68
N LEU A 46 1.45 -34.25 11.44
CA LEU A 46 2.24 -35.15 10.62
C LEU A 46 2.29 -34.64 9.18
N PHE A 47 1.14 -34.29 8.60
CA PHE A 47 1.07 -33.78 7.23
C PHE A 47 1.87 -32.48 7.05
N PHE A 48 1.70 -31.52 7.94
CA PHE A 48 2.44 -30.26 7.92
C PHE A 48 3.95 -30.47 8.12
N GLY A 49 4.34 -31.38 9.02
CA GLY A 49 5.74 -31.78 9.19
C GLY A 49 6.36 -32.35 7.92
N VAL A 50 5.63 -33.20 7.18
CA VAL A 50 6.08 -33.73 5.88
C VAL A 50 6.27 -32.60 4.87
N LEU A 51 5.35 -31.63 4.80
CA LEU A 51 5.49 -30.48 3.91
C LEU A 51 6.74 -29.64 4.23
N LEU A 52 7.04 -29.42 5.50
CA LEU A 52 8.26 -28.69 5.92
C LEU A 52 9.55 -29.43 5.55
N ILE A 53 9.54 -30.77 5.66
CA ILE A 53 10.68 -31.61 5.23
C ILE A 53 10.90 -31.48 3.73
N ILE A 54 9.83 -31.54 2.93
CA ILE A 54 9.89 -31.36 1.47
C ILE A 54 10.42 -29.97 1.11
N GLY A 55 9.98 -28.94 1.83
CA GLY A 55 10.43 -27.55 1.66
C GLY A 55 11.85 -27.27 2.14
N LYS A 56 12.57 -28.25 2.71
CA LYS A 56 13.93 -28.10 3.28
C LYS A 56 14.04 -26.98 4.33
N ALA A 57 12.93 -26.64 4.99
CA ALA A 57 12.86 -25.56 5.96
C ALA A 57 13.23 -26.08 7.36
N LEU A 58 14.52 -26.31 7.61
CA LEU A 58 15.01 -26.96 8.84
C LEU A 58 14.61 -26.20 10.12
N LEU A 59 14.72 -24.87 10.12
CA LEU A 59 14.41 -24.07 11.31
C LEU A 59 12.91 -24.05 11.62
N PRO A 60 12.00 -23.80 10.66
CA PRO A 60 10.56 -24.00 10.85
C PRO A 60 10.19 -25.42 11.27
N LEU A 61 10.89 -26.44 10.77
CA LEU A 61 10.67 -27.84 11.17
C LEU A 61 11.03 -28.06 12.65
N LEU A 62 12.14 -27.51 13.13
CA LEU A 62 12.53 -27.59 14.54
C LEU A 62 11.53 -26.88 15.46
N GLN A 63 11.07 -25.69 15.06
CA GLN A 63 9.99 -24.99 15.77
C GLN A 63 8.72 -25.84 15.84
N TRP A 64 8.33 -26.42 14.70
CA TRP A 64 7.15 -27.27 14.58
C TRP A 64 7.22 -28.50 15.49
N ILE A 65 8.35 -29.22 15.46
CA ILE A 65 8.58 -30.40 16.31
C ILE A 65 8.53 -30.02 17.79
N ALA A 66 9.17 -28.92 18.18
CA ALA A 66 9.16 -28.44 19.57
C ALA A 66 7.73 -28.11 20.04
N PHE A 67 6.93 -27.46 19.19
CA PHE A 67 5.54 -27.15 19.47
C PHE A 67 4.69 -28.42 19.64
N VAL A 68 4.76 -29.36 18.68
CA VAL A 68 4.02 -30.63 18.72
C VAL A 68 4.41 -31.46 19.95
N ALA A 69 5.70 -31.52 20.28
CA ALA A 69 6.19 -32.21 21.47
C ALA A 69 5.67 -31.55 22.76
N GLY A 70 5.59 -30.21 22.79
CA GLY A 70 5.00 -29.47 23.91
C GLY A 70 3.52 -29.79 24.12
N VAL A 71 2.73 -29.78 23.04
CA VAL A 71 1.32 -30.18 23.09
C VAL A 71 1.18 -31.63 23.55
N LEU A 72 2.03 -32.53 23.04
CA LEU A 72 2.01 -33.94 23.43
C LEU A 72 2.27 -34.11 24.93
N PHE A 73 3.34 -33.49 25.45
CA PHE A 73 3.67 -33.56 26.88
C PHE A 73 2.56 -32.96 27.75
N LEU A 74 1.93 -31.87 27.30
CA LEU A 74 0.79 -31.27 27.99
C LEU A 74 -0.41 -32.23 28.03
N THR A 75 -0.75 -32.87 26.90
CA THR A 75 -1.84 -33.86 26.87
C THR A 75 -1.55 -35.08 27.74
N MET A 76 -0.33 -35.61 27.72
CA MET A 76 0.09 -36.71 28.59
C MET A 76 0.06 -36.32 30.07
N LYS A 77 0.36 -35.05 30.38
CA LYS A 77 0.26 -34.52 31.74
C LYS A 77 -1.20 -34.44 32.18
N PHE A 78 -2.10 -33.97 31.33
CA PHE A 78 -3.54 -33.92 31.63
C PHE A 78 -4.19 -35.31 31.74
N ASP A 79 -3.67 -36.31 31.02
CA ASP A 79 -4.05 -37.72 31.19
C ASP A 79 -3.40 -38.36 32.44
N ASN A 80 -2.71 -37.58 33.29
CA ASN A 80 -1.97 -38.04 34.49
C ASN A 80 -0.91 -39.11 34.23
N VAL A 81 -0.45 -39.26 32.99
CA VAL A 81 0.58 -40.24 32.60
C VAL A 81 1.98 -39.79 33.06
N LEU A 82 2.23 -38.48 33.08
CA LEU A 82 3.51 -37.90 33.47
C LEU A 82 3.46 -37.31 34.90
N PRO A 83 4.25 -37.83 35.86
CA PRO A 83 4.33 -37.29 37.22
C PRO A 83 5.20 -36.02 37.33
N TRP A 84 5.68 -35.47 36.22
CA TRP A 84 6.57 -34.31 36.21
C TRP A 84 5.87 -33.01 36.59
N LYS A 85 6.65 -32.04 37.09
CA LYS A 85 6.17 -30.66 37.29
C LYS A 85 5.91 -29.98 35.95
N TYR A 86 5.00 -29.00 35.92
CA TYR A 86 4.66 -28.28 34.70
C TYR A 86 5.89 -27.56 34.12
N SER A 87 6.77 -26.97 34.95
CA SER A 87 8.05 -26.41 34.51
C SER A 87 8.87 -27.33 33.59
N VAL A 88 8.86 -28.65 33.84
CA VAL A 88 9.55 -29.65 33.00
C VAL A 88 8.72 -30.00 31.76
N VAL A 89 7.40 -30.12 31.92
CA VAL A 89 6.45 -30.37 30.81
C VAL A 89 6.50 -29.27 29.76
N PHE A 90 6.72 -28.01 30.16
CA PHE A 90 6.80 -26.85 29.26
C PHE A 90 8.15 -26.68 28.56
N ILE A 91 9.16 -27.53 28.80
CA ILE A 91 10.48 -27.44 28.14
C ILE A 91 10.40 -27.33 26.61
N PRO A 92 9.60 -28.14 25.90
CA PRO A 92 9.49 -28.01 24.45
C PRO A 92 8.94 -26.65 24.01
N PHE A 93 8.04 -26.04 24.78
CA PHE A 93 7.53 -24.69 24.49
C PHE A 93 8.62 -23.62 24.67
N TYR A 94 9.53 -23.76 25.65
CA TYR A 94 10.69 -22.87 25.75
C TYR A 94 11.58 -22.96 24.51
N PHE A 95 11.85 -24.17 24.02
CA PHE A 95 12.61 -24.35 22.78
C PHE A 95 11.88 -23.76 21.57
N TRP A 96 10.56 -23.93 21.49
CA TRP A 96 9.75 -23.33 20.43
C TRP A 96 9.84 -21.80 20.42
N ILE A 97 9.63 -21.14 21.57
CA ILE A 97 9.77 -19.68 21.70
C ILE A 97 11.20 -19.24 21.37
N PHE A 98 12.20 -19.96 21.86
CA PHE A 98 13.61 -19.68 21.59
C PHE A 98 13.92 -19.72 20.09
N PHE A 99 13.49 -20.77 19.38
CA PHE A 99 13.73 -20.89 17.94
C PHE A 99 12.98 -19.83 17.13
N ARG A 100 11.78 -19.42 17.55
CA ARG A 100 11.06 -18.31 16.90
C ARG A 100 11.77 -16.97 17.12
N ALA A 101 12.22 -16.69 18.35
CA ALA A 101 12.99 -15.49 18.64
C ALA A 101 14.33 -15.47 17.90
N PHE A 102 14.99 -16.63 17.77
CA PHE A 102 16.23 -16.78 17.01
C PHE A 102 16.03 -16.52 15.51
N GLU A 103 14.93 -17.01 14.92
CA GLU A 103 14.60 -16.73 13.52
C GLU A 103 14.35 -15.24 13.28
N ALA A 104 13.52 -14.60 14.11
CA ALA A 104 13.26 -13.18 14.02
C ALA A 104 14.55 -12.35 14.17
N ARG A 105 15.43 -12.74 15.12
CA ARG A 105 16.75 -12.11 15.25
C ARG A 105 17.62 -12.30 14.02
N LYS A 106 17.63 -13.48 13.41
CA LYS A 106 18.39 -13.75 12.17
C LYS A 106 17.88 -12.87 11.02
N GLN A 107 16.56 -12.73 10.89
CA GLN A 107 15.96 -11.84 9.89
C GLN A 107 16.34 -10.38 10.13
N LYS A 108 16.29 -9.92 11.39
CA LYS A 108 16.70 -8.56 11.77
C LYS A 108 18.17 -8.29 11.44
N VAL A 109 19.07 -9.21 11.80
CA VAL A 109 20.51 -9.10 11.50
C VAL A 109 20.76 -9.10 9.99
N LYS A 110 20.02 -9.92 9.24
CA LYS A 110 20.11 -9.92 7.78
C LYS A 110 19.64 -8.59 7.19
N ALA A 111 18.49 -8.08 7.61
CA ALA A 111 17.98 -6.79 7.12
C ALA A 111 18.95 -5.63 7.44
N ASN A 112 19.54 -5.62 8.63
CA ASN A 112 20.59 -4.64 8.98
C ASN A 112 21.83 -4.78 8.09
N ALA A 113 22.30 -6.01 7.88
CA ALA A 113 23.45 -6.23 6.99
C ALA A 113 23.13 -5.83 5.54
N ASP A 114 21.90 -6.04 5.07
CA ASP A 114 21.47 -5.60 3.74
C ASP A 114 21.43 -4.07 3.66
N MET A 115 20.91 -3.37 4.69
CA MET A 115 20.89 -1.91 4.77
C MET A 115 22.30 -1.30 4.83
N GLU A 116 23.22 -1.89 5.60
CA GLU A 116 24.62 -1.44 5.70
C GLU A 116 25.39 -1.62 4.37
N LYS A 117 24.94 -2.52 3.50
CA LYS A 117 25.53 -2.78 2.18
C LYS A 117 24.97 -1.88 1.08
N MET A 118 23.90 -1.13 1.34
CA MET A 118 23.27 -0.28 0.33
C MET A 118 24.11 0.95 0.05
N VAL A 119 24.51 1.11 -1.20
CA VAL A 119 25.33 2.23 -1.67
C VAL A 119 24.85 2.67 -3.05
N THR A 120 24.98 3.97 -3.33
CA THR A 120 24.79 4.54 -4.68
C THR A 120 25.98 4.21 -5.57
N ILE A 121 25.76 4.28 -6.89
CA ILE A 121 26.83 4.16 -7.88
C ILE A 121 27.86 5.28 -7.69
N GLU A 122 27.41 6.51 -7.39
CA GLU A 122 28.28 7.68 -7.17
C GLU A 122 29.24 7.46 -5.99
N TYR A 123 28.71 7.04 -4.83
CA TYR A 123 29.53 6.65 -3.67
C TYR A 123 30.53 5.56 -4.01
N LEU A 124 30.07 4.52 -4.72
CA LEU A 124 30.90 3.38 -5.06
C LEU A 124 32.04 3.77 -6.01
N GLU A 125 31.75 4.58 -7.03
CA GLU A 125 32.76 5.15 -7.93
C GLU A 125 33.75 6.04 -7.18
N LYS A 126 33.27 6.91 -6.28
CA LYS A 126 34.11 7.88 -5.57
C LYS A 126 34.99 7.24 -4.50
N TYR A 127 34.45 6.36 -3.68
CA TYR A 127 35.11 5.86 -2.46
C TYR A 127 35.64 4.44 -2.56
N VAL A 128 35.03 3.57 -3.37
CA VAL A 128 35.42 2.14 -3.45
C VAL A 128 36.29 1.88 -4.67
N ILE A 129 35.86 2.35 -5.85
CA ILE A 129 36.58 2.09 -7.12
C ILE A 129 37.81 2.98 -7.23
N ASN A 130 37.63 4.27 -6.94
CA ASN A 130 38.70 5.27 -7.00
C ASN A 130 39.33 5.50 -5.61
N GLU A 131 39.19 4.54 -4.69
CA GLU A 131 39.87 4.60 -3.39
C GLU A 131 41.35 4.88 -3.63
N LYS A 132 41.84 5.99 -3.05
CA LYS A 132 43.23 6.41 -3.24
C LYS A 132 44.12 5.28 -2.76
N LYS A 133 44.82 4.62 -3.69
CA LYS A 133 45.87 3.68 -3.32
C LYS A 133 46.94 4.47 -2.58
N GLN A 134 46.96 4.33 -1.26
CA GLN A 134 48.07 4.79 -0.45
C GLN A 134 49.25 3.85 -0.69
N ASP A 135 50.44 4.42 -0.83
CA ASP A 135 51.66 3.61 -0.82
C ASP A 135 51.89 2.99 0.57
N GLU A 136 52.88 2.11 0.69
CA GLU A 136 53.26 1.50 1.98
C GLU A 136 53.65 2.55 3.05
N GLU A 137 53.87 3.81 2.65
CA GLU A 137 54.24 4.93 3.51
C GLU A 137 53.04 5.80 3.91
N GLY A 138 51.83 5.48 3.43
CA GLY A 138 50.59 6.19 3.73
C GLY A 138 50.41 7.50 2.94
N ASN A 139 51.20 7.73 1.89
CA ASN A 139 51.06 8.90 1.03
C ASN A 139 50.06 8.61 -0.09
N ASP A 140 49.19 9.58 -0.36
CA ASP A 140 48.30 9.55 -1.51
C ASP A 140 49.13 9.60 -2.80
N ILE A 141 49.10 8.52 -3.58
CA ILE A 141 49.76 8.50 -4.88
C ILE A 141 48.90 9.33 -5.86
N GLU A 142 49.20 10.63 -6.01
CA GLU A 142 48.56 11.59 -6.95
C GLU A 142 48.82 11.26 -8.45
N ALA A 143 48.98 10.00 -8.81
CA ALA A 143 49.17 9.63 -10.20
C ALA A 143 47.83 9.76 -10.93
N GLN A 144 47.62 10.84 -11.69
CA GLN A 144 46.75 11.04 -12.87
C GLN A 144 45.80 9.88 -13.25
N GLN A 145 45.01 9.37 -12.30
CA GLN A 145 44.20 8.19 -12.51
C GLN A 145 42.94 8.66 -13.21
N MET A 146 42.77 8.19 -14.45
CA MET A 146 41.50 8.31 -15.17
C MET A 146 40.41 7.80 -14.24
N HIS A 147 39.42 8.66 -13.98
CA HIS A 147 38.26 8.33 -13.17
C HIS A 147 37.60 7.10 -13.79
N ARG A 148 37.75 5.94 -13.14
CA ARG A 148 37.13 4.70 -13.61
C ARG A 148 35.69 4.72 -13.17
N THR A 149 34.78 4.54 -14.12
CA THR A 149 33.36 4.36 -13.82
C THR A 149 33.08 2.90 -13.50
N TYR A 150 31.99 2.63 -12.79
CA TYR A 150 31.54 1.26 -12.52
C TYR A 150 31.37 0.47 -13.82
N ASN A 151 30.94 1.13 -14.90
CA ASN A 151 30.77 0.52 -16.21
C ASN A 151 32.08 0.03 -16.84
N ASP A 152 33.21 0.67 -16.53
CA ASP A 152 34.54 0.32 -17.05
C ASP A 152 35.18 -0.89 -16.36
N LEU A 153 34.61 -1.33 -15.22
CA LEU A 153 35.09 -2.50 -14.50
C LEU A 153 34.87 -3.79 -15.28
N SER A 154 35.79 -4.72 -15.12
CA SER A 154 35.63 -6.09 -15.62
C SER A 154 34.43 -6.78 -14.96
N THR A 155 33.91 -7.83 -15.61
CA THR A 155 32.78 -8.61 -15.05
C THR A 155 33.11 -9.24 -13.70
N GLU A 156 34.36 -9.67 -13.51
CA GLU A 156 34.83 -10.27 -12.25
C GLU A 156 34.84 -9.23 -11.12
N GLU A 157 35.35 -8.02 -11.37
CA GLU A 157 35.33 -6.91 -10.39
C GLU A 157 33.90 -6.47 -10.07
N LYS A 158 32.99 -6.44 -11.07
CA LYS A 158 31.58 -6.12 -10.85
C LYS A 158 30.89 -7.17 -9.97
N ASP A 159 31.17 -8.45 -10.19
CA ASP A 159 30.59 -9.53 -9.39
C ASP A 159 31.10 -9.48 -7.94
N GLU A 160 32.38 -9.20 -7.72
CA GLU A 160 32.96 -9.01 -6.38
C GLU A 160 32.30 -7.82 -5.65
N ILE A 161 32.10 -6.70 -6.36
CA ILE A 161 31.42 -5.54 -5.80
C ILE A 161 29.95 -5.83 -5.51
N ASN A 162 29.22 -6.48 -6.42
CA ASN A 162 27.81 -6.81 -6.26
C ASN A 162 27.56 -7.85 -5.15
N GLU A 163 28.56 -8.65 -4.78
CA GLU A 163 28.51 -9.55 -3.63
C GLU A 163 28.65 -8.78 -2.29
N GLN A 164 29.48 -7.73 -2.30
CA GLN A 164 29.76 -6.91 -1.12
C GLN A 164 28.71 -5.82 -0.89
N TYR A 165 28.20 -5.22 -1.96
CA TYR A 165 27.36 -4.02 -1.96
C TYR A 165 26.06 -4.24 -2.72
N ILE A 166 24.98 -3.64 -2.22
CA ILE A 166 23.67 -3.59 -2.89
C ILE A 166 23.60 -2.22 -3.58
N ILE A 167 23.74 -2.21 -4.90
CA ILE A 167 23.74 -0.97 -5.69
C ILE A 167 22.31 -0.45 -5.82
N VAL A 168 22.04 0.66 -5.15
CA VAL A 168 20.76 1.36 -5.21
C VAL A 168 20.77 2.30 -6.42
N HIS A 169 19.80 2.14 -7.32
CA HIS A 169 19.71 2.95 -8.52
C HIS A 169 18.97 4.25 -8.22
N VAL A 170 19.72 5.30 -7.95
CA VAL A 170 19.17 6.65 -7.80
C VAL A 170 19.39 7.41 -9.11
N PRO A 171 18.36 8.06 -9.68
CA PRO A 171 18.54 8.95 -10.82
C PRO A 171 19.56 10.03 -10.48
N SER A 172 20.60 10.18 -11.31
CA SER A 172 21.62 11.22 -11.12
C SER A 172 20.95 12.60 -11.12
N LYS A 173 21.27 13.46 -10.15
CA LYS A 173 20.82 14.86 -10.14
C LYS A 173 21.28 15.48 -11.45
N ALA A 174 20.36 15.92 -12.31
CA ALA A 174 20.72 16.65 -13.52
C ALA A 174 21.65 17.77 -13.08
N SER A 175 22.89 17.77 -13.60
CA SER A 175 23.99 18.57 -13.10
C SER A 175 23.65 20.06 -13.23
N ALA A 176 23.04 20.63 -12.19
CA ALA A 176 22.86 22.06 -12.07
C ALA A 176 24.26 22.70 -12.05
N PRO A 177 24.45 23.86 -12.70
CA PRO A 177 25.75 24.51 -12.77
C PRO A 177 26.34 24.66 -11.37
N ARG A 178 27.50 24.02 -11.20
CA ARG A 178 28.22 23.77 -9.95
C ARG A 178 28.51 25.07 -9.22
N GLU A 179 27.61 25.49 -8.34
CA GLU A 179 27.96 26.42 -7.27
C GLU A 179 28.89 25.65 -6.32
N THR A 180 29.95 26.28 -5.84
CA THR A 180 30.93 25.70 -4.89
C THR A 180 30.26 25.45 -3.54
N GLU A 181 29.36 24.48 -3.48
CA GLU A 181 28.84 23.92 -2.24
C GLU A 181 29.92 23.03 -1.60
N SER A 182 29.93 23.00 -0.27
CA SER A 182 30.91 22.23 0.52
C SER A 182 30.69 20.72 0.37
N GLU A 183 31.75 19.94 0.21
CA GLU A 183 31.73 18.47 0.05
C GLU A 183 30.95 17.73 1.16
N GLU A 184 30.78 18.33 2.33
CA GLU A 184 29.95 17.78 3.41
C GLU A 184 28.46 17.72 3.05
N ASN A 185 27.95 18.71 2.32
CA ASN A 185 26.54 18.75 1.90
C ASN A 185 26.24 17.66 0.85
N ASP A 186 27.21 17.32 0.01
CA ASP A 186 27.04 16.29 -1.03
C ASP A 186 26.76 14.90 -0.43
N MET A 187 27.36 14.58 0.72
CA MET A 187 27.14 13.29 1.40
C MET A 187 25.79 13.19 2.09
N GLU A 188 25.29 14.28 2.67
CA GLU A 188 23.97 14.31 3.30
C GLU A 188 22.86 14.20 2.25
N ASP A 189 23.01 14.93 1.13
CA ASP A 189 22.14 14.83 -0.05
C ASP A 189 22.13 13.39 -0.63
N GLU A 190 23.26 12.70 -0.63
CA GLU A 190 23.38 11.32 -1.13
C GLU A 190 22.73 10.31 -0.19
N LEU A 191 22.89 10.49 1.13
CA LEU A 191 22.24 9.65 2.14
C LEU A 191 20.72 9.81 2.09
N GLU A 192 20.22 11.05 1.99
CA GLU A 192 18.78 11.31 1.85
C GLU A 192 18.22 10.67 0.57
N ARG A 193 19.00 10.67 -0.51
CA ARG A 193 18.63 9.97 -1.75
C ARG A 193 18.56 8.45 -1.60
N ILE A 194 19.53 7.85 -0.89
CA ILE A 194 19.50 6.41 -0.57
C ILE A 194 18.26 6.11 0.26
N GLU A 195 17.96 6.94 1.26
CA GLU A 195 16.81 6.75 2.14
C GLU A 195 15.48 6.79 1.39
N ARG A 196 15.37 7.58 0.31
CA ARG A 196 14.17 7.64 -0.54
C ARG A 196 14.06 6.51 -1.57
N SER A 197 15.10 5.70 -1.76
CA SER A 197 15.05 4.62 -2.74
C SER A 197 14.07 3.51 -2.34
N PRO A 198 13.35 2.90 -3.31
CA PRO A 198 12.42 1.83 -3.02
C PRO A 198 13.11 0.59 -2.43
N GLU A 199 14.35 0.31 -2.82
CA GLU A 199 15.14 -0.81 -2.29
C GLU A 199 15.46 -0.62 -0.80
N TYR A 200 15.87 0.60 -0.41
CA TYR A 200 16.13 0.93 0.99
C TYR A 200 14.84 0.89 1.81
N GLN A 201 13.75 1.47 1.30
CA GLN A 201 12.44 1.42 1.95
C GLN A 201 11.95 -0.02 2.16
N GLU A 202 12.16 -0.91 1.19
CA GLU A 202 11.84 -2.33 1.34
C GLU A 202 12.68 -2.99 2.44
N ALA A 203 13.99 -2.71 2.50
CA ALA A 203 14.86 -3.24 3.53
C ALA A 203 14.52 -2.71 4.93
N VAL A 204 14.19 -1.42 5.05
CA VAL A 204 13.68 -0.80 6.27
C VAL A 204 12.38 -1.46 6.71
N ALA A 205 11.45 -1.69 5.79
CA ALA A 205 10.19 -2.38 6.08
C ALA A 205 10.43 -3.82 6.56
N ARG A 206 11.36 -4.56 5.93
CA ARG A 206 11.78 -5.90 6.39
C ARG A 206 12.41 -5.87 7.78
N HIS A 207 13.24 -4.86 8.07
CA HIS A 207 13.85 -4.69 9.39
C HIS A 207 12.79 -4.40 10.46
N GLU A 208 11.86 -3.48 10.17
CA GLU A 208 10.80 -3.11 11.10
C GLU A 208 9.83 -4.28 11.35
N ASP A 209 9.48 -5.06 10.32
CA ASP A 209 8.66 -6.27 10.47
C ASP A 209 9.36 -7.34 11.32
N ALA A 210 10.67 -7.53 11.13
CA ALA A 210 11.45 -8.45 11.95
C ALA A 210 11.52 -7.99 13.42
N ASP A 211 11.65 -6.68 13.67
CA ASP A 211 11.67 -6.12 15.03
C ASP A 211 10.30 -6.20 15.72
N LYS A 212 9.22 -5.89 14.99
CA LYS A 212 7.84 -6.09 15.43
C LYS A 212 7.58 -7.54 15.79
N THR A 213 8.04 -8.48 14.95
CA THR A 213 7.91 -9.92 15.17
C THR A 213 8.69 -10.37 16.41
N PHE A 214 9.94 -9.93 16.55
CA PHE A 214 10.75 -10.24 17.73
C PHE A 214 10.10 -9.74 19.02
N THR A 215 9.67 -8.47 19.03
CA THR A 215 9.01 -7.85 20.17
C THR A 215 7.69 -8.56 20.52
N ARG A 216 6.91 -8.95 19.50
CA ARG A 216 5.64 -9.69 19.66
C ARG A 216 5.84 -11.07 20.27
N ILE A 217 6.99 -11.71 20.09
CA ILE A 217 7.30 -13.00 20.72
C ILE A 217 7.75 -12.77 22.16
N ILE A 218 8.74 -11.91 22.38
CA ILE A 218 9.39 -11.76 23.68
C ILE A 218 8.46 -11.14 24.74
N VAL A 219 7.76 -10.06 24.38
CA VAL A 219 7.02 -9.25 25.37
C VAL A 219 5.81 -9.98 25.96
N PRO A 220 4.95 -10.66 25.19
CA PRO A 220 3.81 -11.37 25.77
C PRO A 220 4.06 -12.85 26.04
N GLU A 221 4.76 -13.58 25.17
CA GLU A 221 4.82 -15.05 25.27
C GLU A 221 5.68 -15.49 26.47
N ILE A 222 6.82 -14.82 26.72
CA ILE A 222 7.70 -15.18 27.84
C ILE A 222 7.02 -14.90 29.19
N PRO A 223 6.49 -13.69 29.47
CA PRO A 223 5.80 -13.44 30.73
C PRO A 223 4.57 -14.32 30.91
N LEU A 224 3.79 -14.57 29.84
CA LEU A 224 2.64 -15.47 29.91
C LEU A 224 3.08 -16.87 30.33
N LEU A 225 4.12 -17.43 29.69
CA LEU A 225 4.60 -18.76 29.99
C LEU A 225 5.12 -18.87 31.43
N VAL A 226 5.86 -17.85 31.90
CA VAL A 226 6.34 -17.79 33.29
C VAL A 226 5.17 -17.73 34.27
N LEU A 227 4.16 -16.88 34.03
CA LEU A 227 3.00 -16.75 34.90
C LEU A 227 2.17 -18.04 34.93
N VAL A 228 1.94 -18.68 33.78
CA VAL A 228 1.22 -19.95 33.68
C VAL A 228 1.93 -21.05 34.48
N ILE A 229 3.26 -21.12 34.38
CA ILE A 229 4.04 -22.13 35.13
C ILE A 229 4.03 -21.84 36.62
N VAL A 230 4.19 -20.58 37.03
CA VAL A 230 4.08 -20.19 38.44
C VAL A 230 2.72 -20.56 39.00
N GLN A 231 1.64 -20.29 38.26
CA GLN A 231 0.28 -20.64 38.64
C GLN A 231 0.10 -22.15 38.80
N LEU A 232 0.53 -22.92 37.80
CA LEU A 232 0.36 -24.37 37.76
C LEU A 232 1.25 -25.13 38.75
N ASP A 233 2.50 -24.72 38.95
CA ASP A 233 3.45 -25.42 39.83
C ASP A 233 3.40 -24.95 41.29
N MET A 234 3.11 -23.67 41.56
CA MET A 234 3.08 -23.17 42.94
C MET A 234 1.72 -23.33 43.62
N GLY A 235 0.68 -23.73 42.87
CA GLY A 235 -0.68 -23.87 43.41
C GLY A 235 -1.20 -22.57 44.03
N LYS A 236 -0.77 -21.41 43.51
CA LYS A 236 -1.27 -20.12 43.97
C LYS A 236 -2.62 -19.89 43.31
N ASN A 237 -3.62 -19.49 44.10
CA ASN A 237 -4.95 -19.16 43.60
C ASN A 237 -4.99 -17.76 42.98
N TRP A 238 -4.07 -17.42 42.07
CA TRP A 238 -4.19 -16.15 41.34
C TRP A 238 -5.37 -16.22 40.39
N ASN A 239 -5.97 -15.06 40.12
CA ASN A 239 -6.97 -14.96 39.09
C ASN A 239 -6.33 -15.32 37.74
N TRP A 240 -6.95 -16.25 37.01
CA TRP A 240 -6.48 -16.63 35.67
C TRP A 240 -6.43 -15.43 34.71
N GLY A 241 -7.32 -14.44 34.89
CA GLY A 241 -7.25 -13.17 34.16
C GLY A 241 -5.93 -12.43 34.34
N LEU A 242 -5.34 -12.45 35.55
CA LEU A 242 -4.03 -11.86 35.83
C LEU A 242 -2.89 -12.68 35.21
N THR A 243 -3.01 -14.01 35.27
CA THR A 243 -2.05 -14.93 34.65
C THR A 243 -1.95 -14.70 33.14
N PHE A 244 -3.10 -14.44 32.49
CA PHE A 244 -3.20 -14.13 31.06
C PHE A 244 -3.04 -12.64 30.72
N LEU A 245 -2.69 -11.77 31.68
CA LEU A 245 -2.51 -10.33 31.45
C LEU A 245 -1.55 -9.99 30.29
N PRO A 246 -0.38 -10.63 30.14
CA PRO A 246 0.50 -10.35 29.00
C PRO A 246 -0.15 -10.64 27.65
N LEU A 247 -0.97 -11.70 27.57
CA LEU A 247 -1.73 -12.02 26.37
C LEU A 247 -2.79 -10.94 26.09
N TRP A 248 -3.50 -10.47 27.12
CA TRP A 248 -4.50 -9.41 26.96
C TRP A 248 -3.88 -8.11 26.46
N ILE A 249 -2.74 -7.71 27.01
CA ILE A 249 -2.01 -6.53 26.57
C ILE A 249 -1.58 -6.69 25.11
N ALA A 250 -1.05 -7.85 24.71
CA ALA A 250 -0.66 -8.08 23.32
C ALA A 250 -1.85 -8.09 22.36
N LEU A 251 -2.95 -8.76 22.69
CA LEU A 251 -4.17 -8.76 21.87
C LEU A 251 -4.74 -7.35 21.73
N PHE A 252 -4.75 -6.58 22.82
CA PHE A 252 -5.17 -5.18 22.80
C PHE A 252 -4.25 -4.33 21.90
N MET A 253 -2.93 -4.43 22.05
CA MET A 253 -1.98 -3.68 21.23
C MET A 253 -2.07 -4.06 19.74
N GLN A 254 -2.26 -5.35 19.43
CA GLN A 254 -2.48 -5.80 18.06
C GLN A 254 -3.81 -5.29 17.48
N CYS A 255 -4.86 -5.28 18.30
CA CYS A 255 -6.15 -4.71 17.92
C CYS A 255 -6.02 -3.20 17.65
N CYS A 256 -5.40 -2.44 18.54
CA CYS A 256 -5.16 -1.00 18.36
C CYS A 256 -4.30 -0.73 17.13
N GLY A 257 -3.24 -1.51 16.92
CA GLY A 257 -2.39 -1.40 15.72
C GLY A 257 -3.13 -1.72 14.44
N GLY A 258 -3.99 -2.74 14.44
CA GLY A 258 -4.85 -3.09 13.30
C GLY A 258 -5.88 -2.01 12.99
N CYS A 259 -6.51 -1.42 14.01
CA CYS A 259 -7.41 -0.28 13.85
C CYS A 259 -6.68 0.96 13.33
N TYR A 260 -5.46 1.21 13.82
CA TYR A 260 -4.64 2.33 13.35
C TYR A 260 -4.24 2.15 11.89
N GLY A 261 -3.76 0.96 11.50
CA GLY A 261 -3.47 0.66 10.09
C GLY A 261 -4.71 0.83 9.22
N PHE A 262 -5.83 0.25 9.63
CA PHE A 262 -7.08 0.39 8.87
C PHE A 262 -7.55 1.84 8.68
N CYS A 263 -7.46 2.68 9.72
CA CYS A 263 -7.93 4.06 9.65
C CYS A 263 -6.92 5.04 9.05
N CYS A 264 -5.62 4.83 9.27
CA CYS A 264 -4.58 5.81 8.94
C CYS A 264 -3.73 5.42 7.73
N GLU A 265 -3.50 4.13 7.48
CA GLU A 265 -2.64 3.68 6.37
C GLU A 265 -3.28 3.96 5.01
N ALA A 266 -4.60 3.77 4.89
CA ALA A 266 -5.35 4.17 3.69
C ALA A 266 -5.24 5.67 3.40
N SER A 267 -5.26 6.52 4.44
CA SER A 267 -5.06 7.96 4.26
C SER A 267 -3.62 8.34 3.94
N LEU A 268 -2.63 7.62 4.49
CA LEU A 268 -1.21 7.86 4.23
C LEU A 268 -0.83 7.46 2.81
N ALA A 269 -1.32 6.31 2.31
CA ALA A 269 -1.08 5.89 0.94
C ALA A 269 -1.61 6.91 -0.08
N HIS A 270 -2.78 7.51 0.17
CA HIS A 270 -3.30 8.58 -0.68
C HIS A 270 -2.44 9.86 -0.63
N ILE A 271 -1.92 10.21 0.55
CA ILE A 271 -1.05 11.40 0.70
C ILE A 271 0.28 11.17 -0.02
N GLU A 272 0.88 10.00 0.12
CA GLU A 272 2.15 9.63 -0.53
C GLU A 272 2.05 9.76 -2.05
N VAL A 273 0.96 9.24 -2.64
CA VAL A 273 0.70 9.33 -4.08
C VAL A 273 0.46 10.77 -4.53
N GLN A 274 -0.18 11.60 -3.69
CA GLN A 274 -0.33 13.02 -3.98
C GLN A 274 1.00 13.78 -3.92
N GLU A 275 1.91 13.41 -3.01
CA GLU A 275 3.24 14.00 -2.90
C GLU A 275 4.13 13.63 -4.09
N GLU A 276 4.19 12.34 -4.47
CA GLU A 276 4.93 11.88 -5.66
C GLU A 276 4.45 12.58 -6.94
N MET A 277 3.14 12.76 -7.05
CA MET A 277 2.52 13.44 -8.18
C MET A 277 2.87 14.94 -8.21
N ALA A 278 2.83 15.62 -7.07
CA ALA A 278 3.25 17.02 -6.97
C ALA A 278 4.71 17.19 -7.39
N GLU A 279 5.59 16.29 -6.98
CA GLU A 279 7.00 16.30 -7.38
C GLU A 279 7.19 16.09 -8.88
N HIS A 280 6.43 15.17 -9.49
CA HIS A 280 6.47 14.93 -10.94
C HIS A 280 6.02 16.16 -11.75
N PHE A 281 4.99 16.89 -11.26
CA PHE A 281 4.55 18.13 -11.89
C PHE A 281 5.58 19.25 -11.81
N GLU A 282 6.30 19.38 -10.69
CA GLU A 282 7.39 20.36 -10.58
C GLU A 282 8.52 20.03 -11.56
N LYS A 283 8.92 18.77 -11.67
CA LYS A 283 9.95 18.33 -12.63
C LYS A 283 9.55 18.59 -14.09
N GLN A 284 8.30 18.32 -14.46
CA GLN A 284 7.82 18.62 -15.81
C GLN A 284 7.80 20.13 -16.11
N LYS A 285 7.44 20.97 -15.13
CA LYS A 285 7.46 22.43 -15.30
C LYS A 285 8.88 22.95 -15.51
N GLU A 286 9.85 22.43 -14.76
CA GLU A 286 11.25 22.77 -14.93
C GLU A 286 11.78 22.35 -16.31
N ALA A 287 11.41 21.15 -16.78
CA ALA A 287 11.79 20.67 -18.10
C ALA A 287 11.19 21.52 -19.24
N LYS A 288 9.90 21.87 -19.17
CA LYS A 288 9.24 22.74 -20.15
C LYS A 288 9.80 24.17 -20.13
N GLY A 289 10.14 24.69 -18.95
CA GLY A 289 10.78 25.99 -18.78
C GLY A 289 12.17 26.05 -19.40
N ALA A 290 12.95 24.97 -19.28
CA ALA A 290 14.27 24.85 -19.92
C ALA A 290 14.18 24.84 -21.46
N GLN A 291 13.19 24.13 -22.03
CA GLN A 291 12.99 24.09 -23.49
C GLN A 291 12.56 25.45 -24.07
N LYS A 292 11.60 26.14 -23.45
CA LYS A 292 11.17 27.49 -23.91
C LYS A 292 12.32 28.51 -23.91
N GLY A 293 13.31 28.36 -23.02
CA GLY A 293 14.48 29.25 -22.96
C GLY A 293 15.52 29.04 -24.06
N GLU A 294 15.50 27.90 -24.75
CA GLU A 294 16.43 27.55 -25.82
C GLU A 294 15.93 28.03 -27.19
N ASP A 295 14.61 27.93 -27.42
CA ASP A 295 13.98 28.36 -28.68
C ASP A 295 14.01 29.89 -28.88
N ASP A 296 13.94 30.68 -27.81
CA ASP A 296 13.93 32.16 -27.90
C ASP A 296 15.32 32.77 -28.18
N LYS A 297 16.40 31.97 -28.13
CA LYS A 297 17.76 32.40 -28.52
C LYS A 297 18.12 32.06 -29.97
N GLY A 298 17.30 31.28 -30.68
CA GLY A 298 17.60 30.80 -32.04
C GLY A 298 17.22 31.74 -33.18
N ASN A 299 16.31 32.70 -32.99
CA ASN A 299 15.71 33.43 -34.13
C ASN A 299 16.29 34.82 -34.41
N SER A 300 17.61 34.98 -34.28
CA SER A 300 18.30 36.12 -34.88
C SER A 300 19.44 35.64 -35.74
N ASN A 301 19.20 35.72 -37.05
CA ASN A 301 20.19 35.69 -38.14
C ASN A 301 20.32 34.36 -38.91
N GLU A 302 19.31 34.02 -39.72
CA GLU A 302 19.59 33.40 -41.03
C GLU A 302 18.46 33.67 -42.02
N LYS A 303 18.71 34.65 -42.89
CA LYS A 303 17.98 34.88 -44.13
C LYS A 303 18.98 34.58 -45.24
N ASN A 304 18.91 33.41 -45.85
CA ASN A 304 19.40 33.19 -47.20
C ASN A 304 18.83 31.94 -47.86
N GLU A 305 18.45 32.15 -49.13
CA GLU A 305 18.39 31.24 -50.26
C GLU A 305 17.45 30.02 -50.24
N SER A 306 16.34 30.25 -50.96
CA SER A 306 15.68 29.28 -51.80
C SER A 306 16.63 28.64 -52.82
N ASP A 307 16.56 27.34 -52.99
CA ASP A 307 16.32 26.70 -54.29
C ASP A 307 15.91 25.23 -54.05
N GLY A 308 14.89 24.78 -54.78
CA GLY A 308 14.28 23.48 -54.59
C GLY A 308 14.94 22.36 -55.37
N GLU A 309 14.62 21.12 -55.01
CA GLU A 309 14.66 20.00 -55.94
C GLU A 309 13.70 18.88 -55.50
N ALA A 310 13.00 18.33 -56.48
CA ALA A 310 12.06 17.23 -56.36
C ALA A 310 12.79 15.89 -56.45
N GLY A 311 12.31 14.88 -55.71
CA GLY A 311 12.73 13.49 -55.89
C GLY A 311 12.01 12.58 -54.92
N GLY A 312 11.09 11.77 -55.43
CA GLY A 312 10.38 10.76 -54.63
C GLY A 312 11.11 9.43 -54.59
N GLU A 313 10.69 8.55 -53.69
CA GLU A 313 10.65 7.09 -53.87
C GLU A 313 9.83 6.43 -52.75
N ALA A 314 8.94 5.52 -53.15
CA ALA A 314 8.26 4.56 -52.28
C ALA A 314 9.26 3.44 -51.86
N PRO A 315 8.93 2.53 -50.90
CA PRO A 315 8.14 1.35 -51.30
C PRO A 315 7.34 0.60 -50.20
N THR A 316 6.38 -0.18 -50.71
CA THR A 316 5.91 -1.53 -50.29
C THR A 316 5.27 -1.84 -48.92
N LYS A 317 4.01 -2.31 -49.06
CA LYS A 317 3.23 -3.20 -48.18
C LYS A 317 3.93 -4.52 -47.86
N THR A 318 3.60 -5.13 -46.72
CA THR A 318 3.35 -6.59 -46.65
C THR A 318 2.30 -6.90 -45.57
N ASP A 319 1.21 -7.55 -45.99
CA ASP A 319 0.16 -8.12 -45.17
C ASP A 319 0.63 -9.39 -44.44
N LYS A 320 0.09 -9.66 -43.23
CA LYS A 320 -0.16 -11.06 -42.83
C LYS A 320 -1.37 -11.19 -41.89
N VAL A 321 -2.39 -11.81 -42.48
CA VAL A 321 -3.58 -12.40 -41.85
C VAL A 321 -3.19 -13.73 -41.17
N THR A 322 -3.73 -13.99 -39.98
CA THR A 322 -4.32 -15.30 -39.65
C THR A 322 -5.33 -15.17 -38.51
N ALA A 323 -6.53 -15.65 -38.78
CA ALA A 323 -7.61 -15.88 -37.86
C ALA A 323 -7.33 -17.14 -37.00
N ASP A 324 -7.98 -17.25 -35.85
CA ASP A 324 -8.68 -18.47 -35.47
C ASP A 324 -9.87 -18.17 -34.55
N ASN A 325 -10.99 -18.76 -34.96
CA ASN A 325 -12.29 -18.86 -34.29
C ASN A 325 -12.24 -19.92 -33.18
N VAL A 326 -13.17 -19.82 -32.21
CA VAL A 326 -13.91 -20.88 -31.45
C VAL A 326 -14.53 -20.13 -30.26
N GLY A 327 -15.84 -19.96 -30.07
CA GLY A 327 -16.98 -20.80 -30.40
C GLY A 327 -17.39 -21.61 -29.17
N SER A 328 -18.35 -21.13 -28.35
CA SER A 328 -19.19 -22.03 -27.55
C SER A 328 -20.50 -21.38 -27.12
N GLU A 329 -21.56 -22.09 -27.44
CA GLU A 329 -22.99 -21.81 -27.24
C GLU A 329 -23.43 -22.00 -25.77
N GLY A 330 -24.55 -21.39 -25.40
CA GLY A 330 -25.19 -21.57 -24.09
C GLY A 330 -26.57 -20.93 -23.98
N LYS A 331 -27.56 -21.61 -24.57
CA LYS A 331 -29.00 -21.32 -24.64
C LYS A 331 -29.73 -21.48 -23.30
N ALA A 332 -30.68 -20.59 -22.98
CA ALA A 332 -31.83 -20.91 -22.13
C ALA A 332 -33.04 -20.03 -22.46
N ASP A 333 -34.13 -20.70 -22.83
CA ASP A 333 -35.45 -20.19 -23.20
C ASP A 333 -36.22 -19.61 -22.00
N ILE A 334 -36.89 -18.47 -22.17
CA ILE A 334 -38.05 -18.09 -21.34
C ILE A 334 -39.16 -17.55 -22.25
N ASP A 335 -40.24 -18.32 -22.25
CA ASP A 335 -41.54 -18.12 -22.90
C ASP A 335 -42.36 -17.07 -22.14
N THR A 336 -42.90 -16.06 -22.83
CA THR A 336 -43.93 -15.17 -22.26
C THR A 336 -44.84 -14.65 -23.37
N THR A 337 -45.98 -15.32 -23.49
CA THR A 337 -47.20 -14.92 -24.20
C THR A 337 -47.63 -13.48 -23.86
N VAL A 338 -47.67 -12.60 -24.88
CA VAL A 338 -48.26 -11.25 -24.79
C VAL A 338 -49.52 -11.18 -25.66
N THR A 339 -50.59 -10.78 -25.00
CA THR A 339 -51.91 -10.44 -25.53
C THR A 339 -51.81 -9.20 -26.41
N ALA A 340 -52.17 -9.31 -27.69
CA ALA A 340 -52.08 -8.23 -28.67
C ALA A 340 -53.24 -7.22 -28.50
N GLU A 341 -52.91 -6.00 -28.09
CA GLU A 341 -53.73 -4.80 -28.31
C GLU A 341 -53.33 -4.13 -29.64
N PRO A 342 -54.25 -3.42 -30.32
CA PRO A 342 -53.97 -2.84 -31.64
C PRO A 342 -52.98 -1.67 -31.52
N VAL A 343 -51.74 -1.93 -31.95
CA VAL A 343 -50.67 -0.93 -32.08
C VAL A 343 -51.11 0.14 -33.08
N THR A 344 -51.16 1.37 -32.61
CA THR A 344 -51.50 2.54 -33.44
C THR A 344 -50.23 2.98 -34.18
N GLU A 345 -50.31 3.30 -35.48
CA GLU A 345 -49.16 3.61 -36.35
C GLU A 345 -48.16 4.65 -35.79
N ALA A 346 -48.59 5.51 -34.86
CA ALA A 346 -47.71 6.46 -34.18
C ALA A 346 -46.69 5.81 -33.22
N GLN A 347 -47.00 4.66 -32.61
CA GLN A 347 -46.08 3.98 -31.69
C GLN A 347 -44.93 3.28 -32.44
N LEU A 348 -45.19 2.78 -33.64
CA LEU A 348 -44.16 2.11 -34.45
C LEU A 348 -43.07 3.08 -34.94
N ALA A 349 -43.39 4.36 -35.12
CA ALA A 349 -42.42 5.38 -35.51
C ALA A 349 -41.48 5.76 -34.36
N ASP A 350 -42.00 5.79 -33.13
CA ASP A 350 -41.23 6.17 -31.94
C ASP A 350 -40.18 5.12 -31.57
N ASP A 351 -40.55 3.83 -31.61
CA ASP A 351 -39.64 2.73 -31.30
C ASP A 351 -38.49 2.62 -32.33
N ALA A 352 -38.77 2.96 -33.59
CA ALA A 352 -37.75 2.96 -34.65
C ALA A 352 -36.70 4.06 -34.45
N ILE A 353 -37.12 5.26 -34.01
CA ILE A 353 -36.20 6.38 -33.72
C ILE A 353 -35.31 6.05 -32.52
N GLU A 354 -35.87 5.45 -31.47
CA GLU A 354 -35.10 5.09 -30.27
C GLU A 354 -34.05 4.00 -30.57
N ALA A 355 -34.38 3.02 -31.41
CA ALA A 355 -33.43 2.00 -31.85
C ALA A 355 -32.29 2.59 -32.70
N GLU A 356 -32.59 3.54 -33.60
CA GLU A 356 -31.60 4.22 -34.42
C GLU A 356 -30.63 5.05 -33.56
N VAL A 357 -31.16 5.84 -32.62
CA VAL A 357 -30.33 6.67 -31.73
C VAL A 357 -29.51 5.82 -30.75
N SER A 358 -30.04 4.70 -30.27
CA SER A 358 -29.32 3.79 -29.36
C SER A 358 -28.12 3.11 -30.03
N ALA A 359 -28.20 2.90 -31.35
CA ALA A 359 -27.12 2.34 -32.16
C ALA A 359 -25.98 3.35 -32.42
N MET A 360 -26.19 4.65 -32.20
CA MET A 360 -25.15 5.67 -32.36
C MET A 360 -24.10 5.62 -31.23
N GLY A 361 -22.86 5.95 -31.57
CA GLY A 361 -21.79 6.16 -30.58
C GLY A 361 -21.99 7.46 -29.79
N VAL A 362 -21.59 7.48 -28.51
CA VAL A 362 -21.80 8.62 -27.59
C VAL A 362 -21.25 9.93 -28.15
N LYS A 363 -20.11 9.89 -28.85
CA LYS A 363 -19.51 11.06 -29.51
C LYS A 363 -20.42 11.68 -30.57
N ALA A 364 -21.03 10.85 -31.43
CA ALA A 364 -21.96 11.31 -32.46
C ALA A 364 -23.26 11.86 -31.86
N ILE A 365 -23.77 11.25 -30.78
CA ILE A 365 -24.94 11.75 -30.05
C ILE A 365 -24.65 13.13 -29.45
N ARG A 366 -23.44 13.33 -28.90
CA ARG A 366 -23.00 14.60 -28.33
C ARG A 366 -22.92 15.70 -29.38
N GLU A 367 -22.29 15.42 -30.52
CA GLU A 367 -22.18 16.36 -31.65
C GLU A 367 -23.56 16.76 -32.20
N GLU A 368 -24.50 15.81 -32.30
CA GLU A 368 -25.86 16.09 -32.77
C GLU A 368 -26.66 16.94 -31.76
N LEU A 369 -26.57 16.64 -30.46
CA LEU A 369 -27.20 17.45 -29.41
C LEU A 369 -26.64 18.89 -29.36
N GLU A 370 -25.33 19.06 -29.53
CA GLU A 370 -24.69 20.36 -29.62
C GLU A 370 -25.15 21.13 -30.86
N SER A 371 -25.38 20.45 -31.98
CA SER A 371 -25.94 21.06 -33.19
C SER A 371 -27.38 21.58 -32.97
N TYR A 372 -28.13 21.00 -32.03
CA TYR A 372 -29.43 21.49 -31.58
C TYR A 372 -29.35 22.57 -30.50
N GLY A 373 -28.15 22.97 -30.07
CA GLY A 373 -27.93 23.94 -29.01
C GLY A 373 -28.24 23.41 -27.60
N ILE A 374 -28.22 22.09 -27.40
CA ILE A 374 -28.45 21.46 -26.10
C ILE A 374 -27.09 21.19 -25.45
N SER A 375 -26.84 21.75 -24.27
CA SER A 375 -25.59 21.52 -23.53
C SER A 375 -25.47 20.06 -23.11
N THR A 376 -24.29 19.47 -23.32
CA THR A 376 -24.01 18.05 -23.10
C THR A 376 -23.22 17.77 -21.81
N THR A 377 -22.97 18.81 -20.99
CA THR A 377 -22.22 18.73 -19.73
C THR A 377 -23.03 18.17 -18.56
N VAL A 378 -24.36 18.12 -18.67
CA VAL A 378 -25.26 17.69 -17.58
C VAL A 378 -25.56 16.19 -17.62
N PHE A 379 -25.24 15.51 -18.72
CA PHE A 379 -25.53 14.09 -18.92
C PHE A 379 -24.29 13.24 -18.62
N VAL A 380 -24.45 12.24 -17.74
CA VAL A 380 -23.35 11.35 -17.31
C VAL A 380 -23.48 9.97 -17.96
N GLU A 381 -24.72 9.50 -18.15
CA GLU A 381 -24.97 8.15 -18.66
C GLU A 381 -25.45 8.16 -20.13
N LYS A 382 -25.07 7.13 -20.91
CA LYS A 382 -25.47 7.00 -22.34
C LYS A 382 -26.98 7.04 -22.54
N SER A 383 -27.75 6.47 -21.61
CA SER A 383 -29.22 6.48 -21.60
C SER A 383 -29.80 7.90 -21.57
N GLU A 384 -29.19 8.81 -20.82
CA GLU A 384 -29.61 10.21 -20.72
C GLU A 384 -29.36 10.96 -22.04
N PHE A 385 -28.21 10.71 -22.67
CA PHE A 385 -27.89 11.23 -24.00
C PHE A 385 -28.88 10.76 -25.06
N VAL A 386 -29.23 9.46 -25.06
CA VAL A 386 -30.21 8.87 -25.99
C VAL A 386 -31.59 9.50 -25.77
N ALA A 387 -32.05 9.59 -24.51
CA ALA A 387 -33.36 10.17 -24.18
C ALA A 387 -33.45 11.65 -24.58
N ALA A 388 -32.38 12.43 -24.36
CA ALA A 388 -32.31 13.83 -24.76
C ALA A 388 -32.37 14.00 -26.28
N LEU A 389 -31.66 13.17 -27.04
CA LEU A 389 -31.63 13.24 -28.50
C LEU A 389 -32.94 12.78 -29.14
N VAL A 390 -33.54 11.68 -28.65
CA VAL A 390 -34.87 11.23 -29.07
C VAL A 390 -35.92 12.32 -28.82
N LYS A 391 -35.87 12.98 -27.67
CA LYS A 391 -36.76 14.10 -27.36
C LYS A 391 -36.54 15.28 -28.31
N ALA A 392 -35.30 15.65 -28.60
CA ALA A 392 -34.98 16.73 -29.54
C ALA A 392 -35.49 16.45 -30.96
N ARG A 393 -35.35 15.21 -31.44
CA ARG A 393 -35.89 14.75 -32.74
C ARG A 393 -37.42 14.73 -32.76
N LYS A 394 -38.08 14.25 -31.69
CA LYS A 394 -39.55 14.28 -31.54
C LYS A 394 -40.11 15.71 -31.51
N GLU A 395 -39.38 16.65 -30.93
CA GLU A 395 -39.73 18.08 -30.92
C GLU A 395 -39.46 18.77 -32.28
N GLY A 396 -38.89 18.07 -33.26
CA GLY A 396 -38.63 18.59 -34.60
C GLY A 396 -37.58 19.70 -34.62
N LYS A 397 -36.63 19.71 -33.68
CA LYS A 397 -35.56 20.71 -33.65
C LYS A 397 -34.68 20.55 -34.90
N THR A 398 -34.38 21.68 -35.54
CA THR A 398 -33.50 21.73 -36.70
C THR A 398 -32.11 22.21 -36.26
N PRO A 399 -31.01 21.71 -36.87
CA PRO A 399 -29.66 22.10 -36.47
C PRO A 399 -29.44 23.60 -36.63
N ILE A 400 -28.95 24.26 -35.58
CA ILE A 400 -28.58 25.67 -35.61
C ILE A 400 -27.26 25.75 -36.37
N GLN A 401 -27.25 26.35 -37.56
CA GLN A 401 -26.03 26.57 -38.32
C GLN A 401 -25.06 27.40 -37.47
N LYS A 402 -23.95 26.79 -37.05
CA LYS A 402 -22.87 27.44 -36.31
C LYS A 402 -22.35 28.59 -37.17
N LYS A 403 -22.73 29.82 -36.83
CA LYS A 403 -22.27 31.03 -37.51
C LYS A 403 -20.80 31.18 -37.12
N SER A 404 -19.89 30.94 -38.07
CA SER A 404 -18.45 31.14 -37.90
C SER A 404 -18.20 32.59 -37.51
N GLU A 405 -17.83 32.80 -36.25
CA GLU A 405 -17.52 34.09 -35.66
C GLU A 405 -16.07 34.42 -36.00
N ASP A 406 -15.88 35.12 -37.10
CA ASP A 406 -14.61 35.71 -37.52
C ASP A 406 -14.46 37.12 -36.92
N THR A 407 -13.30 37.35 -36.31
CA THR A 407 -12.59 38.63 -36.10
C THR A 407 -13.26 39.73 -35.27
N VAL A 408 -12.71 39.96 -34.07
CA VAL A 408 -12.51 41.30 -33.51
C VAL A 408 -11.09 41.38 -32.93
N ASP A 409 -10.23 42.11 -33.64
CA ASP A 409 -9.01 42.72 -33.11
C ASP A 409 -9.41 43.85 -32.14
N GLU A 410 -8.83 43.91 -30.93
CA GLU A 410 -8.41 45.13 -30.22
C GLU A 410 -7.86 44.80 -28.80
N ASP A 411 -6.54 45.03 -28.66
CA ASP A 411 -5.78 45.55 -27.50
C ASP A 411 -5.74 44.83 -26.13
N ASP A 412 -4.66 44.05 -25.95
CA ASP A 412 -3.64 44.14 -24.87
C ASP A 412 -4.06 44.16 -23.38
N ASP A 413 -4.89 43.22 -22.96
CA ASP A 413 -4.79 42.64 -21.60
C ASP A 413 -4.52 41.13 -21.76
N ILE A 414 -3.24 40.74 -21.65
CA ILE A 414 -2.78 39.35 -21.75
C ILE A 414 -3.24 38.60 -20.49
N ASP A 415 -4.52 38.25 -20.42
CA ASP A 415 -5.00 37.15 -19.59
C ASP A 415 -4.43 35.86 -20.21
N ILE A 416 -3.24 35.48 -19.75
CA ILE A 416 -2.67 34.14 -20.00
C ILE A 416 -3.51 33.15 -19.19
N ASP A 417 -4.74 32.93 -19.61
CA ASP A 417 -5.42 31.66 -19.40
C ASP A 417 -4.70 30.64 -20.31
N GLU A 418 -3.43 30.32 -19.97
CA GLU A 418 -2.75 29.13 -20.49
C GLU A 418 -3.58 27.96 -19.96
N ASP A 419 -4.62 27.59 -20.72
CA ASP A 419 -5.37 26.36 -20.53
C ASP A 419 -4.33 25.26 -20.35
N PHE A 420 -4.29 24.73 -19.13
CA PHE A 420 -3.31 23.74 -18.72
C PHE A 420 -3.57 22.47 -19.52
N GLN A 421 -3.03 22.40 -20.74
CA GLN A 421 -3.09 21.23 -21.60
C GLN A 421 -2.15 20.20 -21.01
N MET A 422 -2.70 19.40 -20.09
CA MET A 422 -2.10 18.14 -19.68
C MET A 422 -2.06 17.24 -20.91
N ASP A 423 -0.86 16.85 -21.30
CA ASP A 423 -0.62 15.90 -22.36
C ASP A 423 -1.24 14.54 -22.03
N GLU A 424 -1.72 13.85 -23.06
CA GLU A 424 -2.43 12.56 -22.93
C GLU A 424 -1.56 11.51 -22.21
N ASP A 425 -0.24 11.55 -22.42
CA ASP A 425 0.71 10.68 -21.74
C ASP A 425 0.79 10.95 -20.22
N ALA A 426 0.78 12.21 -19.80
CA ALA A 426 0.75 12.57 -18.38
C ALA A 426 -0.57 12.15 -17.72
N PHE A 427 -1.68 12.23 -18.46
CA PHE A 427 -2.98 11.74 -17.99
C PHE A 427 -3.00 10.22 -17.80
N HIS A 428 -2.44 9.44 -18.74
CA HIS A 428 -2.35 7.99 -18.60
C HIS A 428 -1.43 7.56 -17.46
N TYR A 429 -0.29 8.25 -17.30
CA TYR A 429 0.59 8.04 -16.16
C TYR A 429 -0.14 8.30 -14.83
N TYR A 430 -0.92 9.38 -14.76
CA TYR A 430 -1.76 9.70 -13.59
C TYR A 430 -2.76 8.58 -13.29
N GLN A 431 -3.52 8.13 -14.29
CA GLN A 431 -4.50 7.05 -14.08
C GLN A 431 -3.84 5.75 -13.63
N GLN A 432 -2.65 5.44 -14.16
CA GLN A 432 -1.92 4.24 -13.76
C GLN A 432 -1.43 4.35 -12.32
N ALA A 433 -0.86 5.50 -11.92
CA ALA A 433 -0.41 5.74 -10.55
C ALA A 433 -1.59 5.70 -9.56
N GLU A 434 -2.74 6.27 -9.92
CA GLU A 434 -3.95 6.23 -9.10
C GLU A 434 -4.50 4.80 -8.94
N GLN A 435 -4.55 4.01 -10.03
CA GLN A 435 -4.95 2.60 -9.96
C GLN A 435 -3.99 1.76 -9.13
N GLU A 436 -2.68 1.99 -9.26
CA GLU A 436 -1.67 1.29 -8.47
C GLU A 436 -1.82 1.64 -6.98
N ALA A 437 -2.03 2.92 -6.66
CA ALA A 437 -2.31 3.39 -5.31
C ALA A 437 -3.58 2.76 -4.71
N GLU A 438 -4.68 2.77 -5.45
CA GLU A 438 -5.94 2.14 -5.03
C GLU A 438 -5.77 0.63 -4.83
N SER A 439 -5.04 -0.05 -5.71
CA SER A 439 -4.79 -1.49 -5.59
C SER A 439 -3.93 -1.81 -4.34
N LYS A 440 -2.87 -1.04 -4.08
CA LYS A 440 -2.03 -1.20 -2.88
C LYS A 440 -2.82 -0.89 -1.60
N ALA A 441 -3.62 0.17 -1.61
CA ALA A 441 -4.45 0.55 -0.47
C ALA A 441 -5.51 -0.52 -0.17
N THR A 442 -6.20 -1.04 -1.19
CA THR A 442 -7.21 -2.10 -1.02
C THR A 442 -6.59 -3.43 -0.61
N GLU A 443 -5.40 -3.80 -1.11
CA GLU A 443 -4.66 -4.97 -0.68
C GLU A 443 -4.27 -4.84 0.80
N ALA A 444 -3.65 -3.73 1.20
CA ALA A 444 -3.28 -3.45 2.58
C ALA A 444 -4.50 -3.48 3.51
N GLN A 445 -5.61 -2.87 3.09
CA GLN A 445 -6.87 -2.87 3.83
C GLN A 445 -7.43 -4.29 3.99
N SER A 446 -7.43 -5.11 2.94
CA SER A 446 -7.93 -6.49 2.99
C SER A 446 -7.10 -7.35 3.96
N LYS A 447 -5.77 -7.18 3.96
CA LYS A 447 -4.84 -7.86 4.86
C LYS A 447 -5.05 -7.43 6.31
N ALA A 448 -5.26 -6.13 6.54
CA ALA A 448 -5.57 -5.58 7.85
C ALA A 448 -6.91 -6.13 8.39
N ILE A 449 -7.97 -6.15 7.58
CA ILE A 449 -9.28 -6.71 7.95
C ILE A 449 -9.15 -8.20 8.30
N ALA A 450 -8.48 -8.99 7.47
CA ALA A 450 -8.30 -10.43 7.71
C ALA A 450 -7.55 -10.69 9.03
N SER A 451 -6.47 -9.94 9.26
CA SER A 451 -5.70 -9.99 10.51
C SER A 451 -6.56 -9.60 11.72
N PHE A 452 -7.32 -8.52 11.60
CA PHE A 452 -8.21 -8.02 12.65
C PHE A 452 -9.32 -9.01 13.02
N CYS A 453 -9.99 -9.61 12.03
CA CYS A 453 -10.98 -10.66 12.27
C CYS A 453 -10.37 -11.86 13.00
N SER A 454 -9.15 -12.27 12.61
CA SER A 454 -8.43 -13.34 13.30
C SER A 454 -8.13 -12.98 14.76
N ILE A 455 -7.70 -11.73 15.04
CA ILE A 455 -7.42 -11.26 16.41
C ILE A 455 -8.68 -11.24 17.26
N ILE A 456 -9.82 -10.75 16.74
CA ILE A 456 -11.09 -10.78 17.46
C ILE A 456 -11.46 -12.21 17.81
N PHE A 457 -11.37 -13.13 16.84
CA PHE A 457 -11.70 -14.53 17.06
C PHE A 457 -10.81 -15.17 18.12
N GLN A 458 -9.49 -14.94 18.06
CA GLN A 458 -8.54 -15.38 19.07
C GLN A 458 -8.85 -14.79 20.45
N THR A 459 -9.25 -13.52 20.51
CA THR A 459 -9.63 -12.84 21.75
C THR A 459 -10.88 -13.48 22.36
N ILE A 460 -11.92 -13.75 21.56
CA ILE A 460 -13.14 -14.43 22.03
C ILE A 460 -12.79 -15.80 22.59
N ILE A 461 -12.00 -16.60 21.88
CA ILE A 461 -11.58 -17.93 22.35
C ILE A 461 -10.78 -17.82 23.65
N ALA A 462 -9.80 -16.90 23.71
CA ALA A 462 -9.01 -16.70 24.91
C ALA A 462 -9.89 -16.31 26.10
N VAL A 463 -10.90 -15.44 25.91
CA VAL A 463 -11.80 -15.03 26.99
C VAL A 463 -12.64 -16.20 27.46
N LEU A 464 -13.24 -16.95 26.53
CA LEU A 464 -14.01 -18.15 26.88
C LEU A 464 -13.16 -19.16 27.65
N PHE A 465 -11.90 -19.34 27.23
CA PHE A 465 -10.96 -20.23 27.90
C PHE A 465 -10.61 -19.77 29.31
N VAL A 466 -10.26 -18.49 29.50
CA VAL A 466 -9.93 -17.93 30.82
C VAL A 466 -11.13 -17.95 31.77
N VAL A 467 -12.33 -17.65 31.28
CA VAL A 467 -13.56 -17.75 32.07
C VAL A 467 -13.78 -19.18 32.53
N LYS A 468 -13.57 -20.15 31.65
CA LYS A 468 -13.73 -21.56 31.98
C LYS A 468 -12.70 -22.03 33.00
N LEU A 469 -11.42 -21.66 32.83
CA LEU A 469 -10.38 -21.94 33.81
C LEU A 469 -10.69 -21.33 35.17
N ASN A 470 -11.15 -20.07 35.20
CA ASN A 470 -11.49 -19.43 36.46
C ASN A 470 -12.63 -20.15 37.19
N ARG A 471 -13.65 -20.62 36.46
CA ARG A 471 -14.73 -21.46 37.04
C ARG A 471 -14.21 -22.80 37.57
N SER A 472 -13.25 -23.39 36.86
CA SER A 472 -12.68 -24.70 37.19
C SER A 472 -11.99 -24.70 38.54
N TYR A 473 -11.10 -23.73 38.73
CA TYR A 473 -10.19 -23.69 39.87
C TYR A 473 -10.76 -22.92 41.07
N ALA A 474 -11.76 -22.06 40.88
CA ALA A 474 -12.41 -21.38 42.00
C ALA A 474 -13.27 -22.32 42.87
N ASN A 475 -13.69 -23.47 42.33
CA ASN A 475 -14.64 -24.37 43.00
C ASN A 475 -13.98 -25.44 43.89
N GLU A 476 -12.65 -25.60 43.89
CA GLU A 476 -11.99 -26.65 44.68
C GLU A 476 -11.85 -26.30 46.17
N ASP A 477 -11.80 -25.01 46.54
CA ASP A 477 -11.45 -24.59 47.91
C ASP A 477 -12.64 -24.13 48.77
N GLU A 478 -13.84 -23.92 48.21
CA GLU A 478 -14.99 -23.39 48.96
C GLU A 478 -16.12 -24.42 49.09
N ILE A 479 -16.33 -24.88 50.34
CA ILE A 479 -17.43 -25.75 50.75
C ILE A 479 -18.75 -25.12 50.28
N VAL A 480 -19.50 -25.87 49.47
CA VAL A 480 -20.81 -25.52 48.90
C VAL A 480 -21.71 -24.82 49.93
N VAL A 481 -21.74 -23.49 49.88
CA VAL A 481 -22.82 -22.68 50.44
C VAL A 481 -23.67 -22.29 49.24
N ASP A 482 -24.78 -23.02 49.05
CA ASP A 482 -25.82 -22.75 48.05
C ASP A 482 -26.27 -21.30 48.13
N GLY A 483 -25.73 -20.45 47.26
CA GLY A 483 -25.93 -19.02 47.43
C GLY A 483 -25.38 -18.15 46.31
N GLY A 484 -25.55 -18.59 45.06
CA GLY A 484 -25.43 -17.71 43.90
C GLY A 484 -24.06 -17.05 43.74
N SER A 485 -23.07 -17.84 43.28
CA SER A 485 -21.90 -17.29 42.58
C SER A 485 -22.40 -16.66 41.27
N SER A 486 -23.00 -15.49 41.41
CA SER A 486 -23.49 -14.67 40.34
C SER A 486 -22.32 -14.45 39.40
N TYR A 487 -22.49 -14.93 38.17
CA TYR A 487 -21.62 -14.63 37.05
C TYR A 487 -21.18 -13.17 37.20
N SER A 488 -19.88 -12.90 37.22
CA SER A 488 -19.46 -11.54 36.94
C SER A 488 -19.84 -11.31 35.49
N ALA A 489 -21.03 -10.74 35.27
CA ALA A 489 -21.62 -10.45 33.97
C ALA A 489 -20.62 -9.73 33.06
N PHE A 490 -19.66 -9.04 33.68
CA PHE A 490 -18.44 -8.53 33.10
C PHE A 490 -17.77 -9.49 32.10
N TRP A 491 -17.56 -10.77 32.40
CA TRP A 491 -16.79 -11.65 31.51
C TRP A 491 -17.55 -12.19 30.30
N ILE A 492 -18.86 -12.38 30.43
CA ILE A 492 -19.74 -12.74 29.29
C ILE A 492 -19.93 -11.51 28.40
N LEU A 493 -20.04 -10.34 29.01
CA LEU A 493 -20.17 -9.09 28.29
C LEU A 493 -18.84 -8.54 27.81
N PHE A 494 -17.67 -8.99 28.30
CA PHE A 494 -16.37 -8.42 27.95
C PHE A 494 -16.03 -8.58 26.47
N PRO A 495 -16.22 -9.74 25.81
CA PRO A 495 -16.04 -9.84 24.36
C PRO A 495 -17.00 -8.92 23.61
N ILE A 496 -18.24 -8.76 24.10
CA ILE A 496 -19.25 -7.89 23.50
C ILE A 496 -18.89 -6.41 23.69
N PHE A 497 -18.41 -6.01 24.87
CA PHE A 497 -17.93 -4.65 25.16
C PHE A 497 -16.59 -4.35 24.51
N LEU A 498 -15.74 -5.36 24.30
CA LEU A 498 -14.50 -5.24 23.54
C LEU A 498 -14.84 -5.07 22.06
N ILE A 499 -15.71 -5.89 21.48
CA ILE A 499 -16.18 -5.72 20.10
C ILE A 499 -16.94 -4.40 19.95
N ALA A 500 -17.87 -4.07 20.84
CA ALA A 500 -18.62 -2.81 20.80
C ALA A 500 -17.70 -1.61 21.05
N GLY A 501 -16.74 -1.72 21.97
CA GLY A 501 -15.74 -0.69 22.25
C GLY A 501 -14.76 -0.51 21.09
N ILE A 502 -14.38 -1.58 20.41
CA ILE A 502 -13.59 -1.53 19.18
C ILE A 502 -14.42 -0.95 18.04
N ILE A 503 -15.69 -1.35 17.87
CA ILE A 503 -16.59 -0.78 16.88
C ILE A 503 -16.77 0.73 17.13
N VAL A 504 -17.07 1.11 18.37
CA VAL A 504 -17.20 2.52 18.79
C VAL A 504 -15.87 3.24 18.64
N CYS A 505 -14.72 2.63 18.95
CA CYS A 505 -13.40 3.20 18.64
C CYS A 505 -13.16 3.27 17.13
N CYS A 506 -13.55 2.30 16.31
CA CYS A 506 -13.37 2.33 14.86
C CYS A 506 -14.31 3.34 14.18
N PHE A 507 -15.41 3.73 14.81
CA PHE A 507 -16.30 4.78 14.32
C PHE A 507 -15.97 6.15 14.91
N LEU A 508 -15.52 6.24 16.17
CA LEU A 508 -15.12 7.49 16.81
C LEU A 508 -13.66 7.87 16.52
N ALA A 509 -12.75 6.91 16.33
CA ALA A 509 -11.36 7.17 15.99
C ALA A 509 -11.22 7.83 14.62
N PRO A 510 -11.94 7.49 13.54
CA PRO A 510 -11.88 8.31 12.34
C PRO A 510 -12.50 9.68 12.58
N TYR A 511 -13.51 9.86 13.45
CA TYR A 511 -13.99 11.21 13.77
C TYR A 511 -12.98 12.05 14.59
N VAL A 512 -12.34 11.43 15.58
CA VAL A 512 -11.35 12.06 16.47
C VAL A 512 -10.02 12.22 15.76
N ALA A 513 -9.60 11.25 14.94
CA ALA A 513 -8.42 11.34 14.08
C ALA A 513 -8.67 12.27 12.91
N LEU A 514 -9.86 12.31 12.31
CA LEU A 514 -10.23 13.39 11.39
C LEU A 514 -10.12 14.70 12.14
N GLU A 515 -10.66 14.88 13.34
CA GLU A 515 -10.56 16.19 14.03
C GLU A 515 -9.15 16.55 14.54
N ILE A 516 -8.35 15.57 14.98
CA ILE A 516 -7.00 15.75 15.53
C ILE A 516 -5.94 15.75 14.43
N LEU A 517 -6.12 15.04 13.31
CA LEU A 517 -5.18 15.02 12.17
C LEU A 517 -5.58 16.04 11.10
N THR A 518 -6.88 16.32 10.85
CA THR A 518 -7.21 17.40 9.92
C THR A 518 -6.75 18.74 10.44
N LYS A 519 -6.69 18.99 11.77
CA LYS A 519 -6.19 20.29 12.26
C LYS A 519 -4.70 20.50 11.91
N PRO A 520 -3.76 19.58 12.21
CA PRO A 520 -2.36 19.60 11.80
C PRO A 520 -2.10 19.38 10.31
N CYS A 521 -2.87 18.51 9.63
CA CYS A 521 -2.73 18.29 8.19
C CYS A 521 -3.30 19.45 7.40
N LEU A 522 -4.45 20.06 7.77
CA LEU A 522 -4.85 21.34 7.17
C LEU A 522 -3.77 22.38 7.45
N THR A 523 -3.20 22.47 8.66
CA THR A 523 -2.13 23.45 8.87
C THR A 523 -0.89 23.13 8.04
N LYS A 524 -0.47 21.87 7.88
CA LYS A 524 0.66 21.51 7.00
C LYS A 524 0.35 21.80 5.53
N VAL A 525 -0.83 21.42 5.04
CA VAL A 525 -1.29 21.70 3.67
C VAL A 525 -1.44 23.20 3.46
N GLU A 526 -2.00 23.95 4.40
CA GLU A 526 -2.04 25.42 4.38
C GLU A 526 -0.65 26.04 4.47
N THR A 527 0.30 25.43 5.19
CA THR A 527 1.69 25.91 5.27
C THR A 527 2.43 25.63 3.97
N VAL A 528 2.22 24.47 3.33
CA VAL A 528 2.76 24.12 2.02
C VAL A 528 2.15 25.01 0.95
N GLN A 529 0.82 25.17 0.92
CA GLN A 529 0.10 26.12 0.08
C GLN A 529 0.59 27.56 0.31
N MET A 530 0.80 27.98 1.56
CA MET A 530 1.38 29.30 1.85
C MET A 530 2.80 29.42 1.33
N ARG A 531 3.64 28.39 1.46
CA ARG A 531 5.02 28.37 0.94
C ARG A 531 5.05 28.44 -0.58
N ILE A 532 4.17 27.70 -1.25
CA ILE A 532 4.00 27.75 -2.72
C ILE A 532 3.51 29.14 -3.13
N ALA A 533 2.48 29.67 -2.46
CA ALA A 533 1.97 31.01 -2.74
C ALA A 533 3.01 32.12 -2.45
N THR A 534 3.85 31.96 -1.41
CA THR A 534 4.96 32.92 -1.16
C THR A 534 6.05 32.79 -2.20
N LYS A 535 6.40 31.57 -2.63
CA LYS A 535 7.38 31.33 -3.71
C LYS A 535 6.90 31.98 -5.02
N GLN A 536 5.65 31.73 -5.42
CA GLN A 536 5.03 32.36 -6.59
C GLN A 536 4.97 33.89 -6.46
N ARG A 537 4.65 34.43 -5.28
CA ARG A 537 4.63 35.89 -5.06
C ARG A 537 6.02 36.51 -5.14
N MET A 538 7.05 35.81 -4.66
CA MET A 538 8.44 36.26 -4.79
C MET A 538 8.91 36.23 -6.24
N GLU A 539 8.58 35.18 -7.00
CA GLU A 539 8.87 35.11 -8.44
C GLU A 539 8.16 36.24 -9.20
N HIS A 540 6.89 36.50 -8.91
CA HIS A 540 6.14 37.60 -9.53
C HIS A 540 6.75 38.97 -9.18
N HIS A 541 7.19 39.18 -7.93
CA HIS A 541 7.90 40.41 -7.55
C HIS A 541 9.27 40.54 -8.24
N HIS A 542 9.96 39.42 -8.46
CA HIS A 542 11.24 39.41 -9.16
C HIS A 542 11.06 39.74 -10.63
N LEU A 543 10.07 39.13 -11.31
CA LEU A 543 9.69 39.44 -12.68
C LEU A 543 9.25 40.91 -12.84
N GLN A 544 8.49 41.44 -11.88
CA GLN A 544 8.04 42.84 -11.90
C GLN A 544 9.21 43.82 -11.73
N LYS A 545 10.21 43.50 -10.88
CA LYS A 545 11.46 44.26 -10.74
C LYS A 545 12.32 44.21 -12.00
N VAL A 546 12.42 43.03 -12.63
CA VAL A 546 13.16 42.86 -13.89
C VAL A 546 12.50 43.66 -15.02
N SER A 547 11.16 43.63 -15.11
CA SER A 547 10.40 44.42 -16.10
C SER A 547 10.56 45.94 -15.90
N THR A 548 10.51 46.43 -14.64
CA THR A 548 10.73 47.86 -14.35
C THR A 548 12.15 48.32 -14.63
N LEU A 549 13.15 47.45 -14.52
CA LEU A 549 14.54 47.77 -14.88
C LEU A 549 14.81 47.66 -16.39
N ALA A 550 14.09 46.79 -17.10
CA ALA A 550 14.20 46.62 -18.56
C ALA A 550 13.65 47.83 -19.34
N TYR A 551 12.59 48.47 -18.83
CA TYR A 551 11.94 49.61 -19.49
C TYR A 551 12.87 50.83 -19.75
N PRO A 552 13.65 51.35 -18.78
CA PRO A 552 14.58 52.45 -19.03
C PRO A 552 15.76 52.05 -19.94
N LEU A 553 16.22 50.80 -19.88
CA LEU A 553 17.25 50.28 -20.78
C LEU A 553 16.77 50.23 -22.24
N HIS A 554 15.52 49.83 -22.46
CA HIS A 554 14.92 49.82 -23.80
C HIS A 554 14.69 51.24 -24.33
N GLN A 555 14.27 52.19 -23.48
CA GLN A 555 14.19 53.61 -23.82
C GLN A 555 15.55 54.21 -24.19
N CYS A 556 16.60 53.87 -23.44
CA CYS A 556 17.97 54.30 -23.72
C CYS A 556 18.46 53.74 -25.07
N ARG A 557 18.19 52.46 -25.37
CA ARG A 557 18.52 51.83 -26.66
C ARG A 557 17.77 52.47 -27.84
N ARG A 558 16.50 52.86 -27.67
CA ARG A 558 15.73 53.59 -28.69
C ARG A 558 16.31 54.99 -28.96
N GLN A 559 16.66 55.75 -27.92
CA GLN A 559 17.32 57.05 -28.10
C GLN A 559 18.69 56.93 -28.78
N HIS A 560 19.45 55.89 -28.45
CA HIS A 560 20.75 55.64 -29.07
C HIS A 560 20.65 55.25 -30.55
N ARG A 561 19.56 54.55 -30.96
CA ARG A 561 19.25 54.26 -32.37
C ARG A 561 18.79 55.49 -33.14
N GLN A 562 17.97 56.38 -32.52
CA GLN A 562 17.59 57.65 -33.15
C GLN A 562 18.80 58.58 -33.36
N LYS A 563 19.72 58.66 -32.39
CA LYS A 563 20.97 59.41 -32.52
C LYS A 563 21.96 58.86 -33.56
N ARG A 564 21.83 57.60 -34.00
CA ARG A 564 22.63 57.03 -35.09
C ARG A 564 22.00 57.22 -36.47
N ARG A 565 20.71 57.61 -36.53
CA ARG A 565 19.98 57.86 -37.80
C ARG A 565 20.00 59.34 -38.20
N LEU A 566 20.24 60.23 -37.24
CA LEU A 566 20.65 61.63 -37.45
C LEU A 566 22.18 61.68 -37.58
#